data_AF-A0A9E0SSH7-F1
#
_entry.id   AF-A0A9E0SSH7-F1
#
_cell.length_a   1.000
_cell.length_b   1.000
_cell.length_c   1.000
_cell.angle_alpha   90.00
_cell.angle_beta   90.00
_cell.angle_gamma   90.00
#
_symmetry.space_group_name_H-M   'P 1'
#
loop_
_entity.id
_entity.type
_entity.pdbx_description
1 polymer ?
#
loop_
_entity_poly.entity_id
_entity_poly.type
_entity_poly.pdbx_seq_one_letter_code
_entity_poly.pdbx_strand_id
1 'polypeptide(L)'
;MRNIAVLPVAELPWCGGARAWFAAVGAALLVTVAPAAFGQIAPMPRDQVMRERFESLENIRREPAELVVKARRQCASGQDPRATARSRALGAETSADSSDHCAAVLARVASDGGLIELYRDMVMSLNGSAAGVESLPAAIGAAVMKPGVNQVPIGNQRAAVISSALALDAGFSVAYQQGQKMTPAMPDLSSLKAIAERCLGLAEQDLGLCYSTGYVYGARAVNGQALAERPQP
;
A
#
# COMPACT_ATOMS: atom_id res chain seq x y z
N MET A 1 36.96 -32.38 -2.41
CA MET A 1 37.13 -31.29 -3.40
C MET A 1 36.61 -31.82 -4.73
N ARG A 2 35.44 -31.37 -5.19
CA ARG A 2 34.82 -31.85 -6.44
C ARG A 2 34.85 -30.72 -7.46
N ASN A 3 35.52 -30.97 -8.58
CA ASN A 3 35.59 -30.07 -9.74
C ASN A 3 34.21 -29.92 -10.37
N ILE A 4 33.74 -28.68 -10.51
CA ILE A 4 32.53 -28.34 -11.27
C ILE A 4 32.99 -27.93 -12.66
N ALA A 5 32.55 -28.69 -13.66
CA ALA A 5 32.78 -28.39 -15.07
C ALA A 5 31.90 -27.20 -15.50
N VAL A 6 32.53 -26.18 -16.09
CA VAL A 6 31.86 -25.02 -16.69
C VAL A 6 31.51 -25.40 -18.13
N LEU A 7 30.23 -25.35 -18.48
CA LEU A 7 29.76 -25.50 -19.85
C LEU A 7 29.72 -24.12 -20.54
N PRO A 8 30.06 -24.03 -21.85
CA PRO A 8 30.06 -22.79 -22.60
C PRO A 8 28.63 -22.30 -22.91
N VAL A 9 28.46 -20.98 -22.82
CA VAL A 9 27.25 -20.25 -23.21
C VAL A 9 27.20 -20.18 -24.74
N ALA A 10 26.15 -20.74 -25.33
CA ALA A 10 25.89 -20.62 -26.76
C ALA A 10 25.33 -19.22 -27.06
N GLU A 11 26.06 -18.45 -27.88
CA GLU A 11 25.61 -17.19 -28.46
C GLU A 11 24.50 -17.46 -29.50
N LEU A 12 23.35 -16.81 -29.33
CA LEU A 12 22.27 -16.82 -30.32
C LEU A 12 22.51 -15.73 -31.37
N PRO A 13 22.39 -16.04 -32.68
CA PRO A 13 22.60 -15.08 -33.74
C PRO A 13 21.45 -14.08 -33.82
N TRP A 14 21.81 -12.80 -33.84
CA TRP A 14 20.94 -11.68 -34.18
C TRP A 14 20.50 -11.80 -35.64
N CYS A 15 19.24 -12.20 -35.86
CA CYS A 15 18.59 -12.03 -37.17
C CYS A 15 18.22 -10.56 -37.36
N GLY A 16 18.96 -9.88 -38.23
CA GLY A 16 18.56 -8.62 -38.81
C GLY A 16 17.42 -8.77 -39.83
N GLY A 17 16.80 -7.63 -40.13
CA GLY A 17 16.13 -7.39 -41.40
C GLY A 17 14.61 -7.47 -41.40
N ALA A 18 13.96 -6.30 -41.30
CA ALA A 18 12.78 -5.98 -42.12
C ALA A 18 12.48 -4.47 -42.04
N ARG A 19 13.15 -3.69 -42.90
CA ARG A 19 12.65 -2.38 -43.34
C ARG A 19 11.49 -2.64 -44.30
N ALA A 20 10.26 -2.62 -43.79
CA ALA A 20 9.06 -2.61 -44.62
C ALA A 20 8.58 -1.17 -44.78
N TRP A 21 8.71 -0.69 -46.01
CA TRP A 21 8.11 0.52 -46.53
C TRP A 21 6.58 0.39 -46.50
N PHE A 22 5.89 1.31 -45.82
CA PHE A 22 4.48 1.59 -46.09
C PHE A 22 4.36 3.06 -46.47
N ALA A 23 4.44 3.29 -47.78
CA ALA A 23 3.88 4.46 -48.43
C ALA A 23 2.45 4.11 -48.86
N ALA A 24 1.49 4.95 -48.49
CA ALA A 24 0.43 5.48 -49.37
C ALA A 24 -0.91 5.70 -48.64
N VAL A 25 -1.27 6.99 -48.58
CA VAL A 25 -2.59 7.54 -48.96
C VAL A 25 -3.81 7.05 -48.17
N GLY A 26 -4.15 7.80 -47.13
CA GLY A 26 -5.49 7.81 -46.52
C GLY A 26 -5.92 9.25 -46.29
N ALA A 27 -7.01 9.67 -46.93
CA ALA A 27 -7.52 11.03 -46.96
C ALA A 27 -7.71 11.63 -45.55
N ALA A 28 -7.14 12.82 -45.33
CA ALA A 28 -7.31 13.62 -44.12
C ALA A 28 -8.74 14.20 -44.08
N LEU A 29 -9.68 13.47 -43.48
CA LEU A 29 -10.94 14.04 -43.04
C LEU A 29 -10.66 14.86 -41.78
N LEU A 30 -10.47 16.17 -41.94
CA LEU A 30 -10.42 17.14 -40.84
C LEU A 30 -11.80 17.22 -40.20
N VAL A 31 -12.09 16.30 -39.26
CA VAL A 31 -13.19 16.47 -38.32
C VAL A 31 -12.79 17.62 -37.39
N THR A 32 -13.32 18.81 -37.65
CA THR A 32 -13.27 19.93 -36.73
C THR A 32 -14.10 19.57 -35.50
N VAL A 33 -13.47 18.89 -34.53
CA VAL A 33 -14.06 18.72 -33.20
C VAL A 33 -14.15 20.13 -32.63
N ALA A 34 -15.33 20.74 -32.70
CA ALA A 34 -15.62 21.97 -31.99
C ALA A 34 -15.21 21.73 -30.53
N PRO A 35 -14.39 22.61 -29.92
CA PRO A 35 -14.07 22.49 -28.51
C PRO A 35 -15.40 22.57 -27.77
N ALA A 36 -15.92 21.41 -27.35
CA ALA A 36 -17.00 21.38 -26.38
C ALA A 36 -16.51 22.26 -25.23
N ALA A 37 -17.26 23.33 -24.94
CA ALA A 37 -16.97 24.17 -23.80
C ALA A 37 -16.98 23.25 -22.58
N PHE A 38 -15.79 22.81 -22.17
CA PHE A 38 -15.59 22.10 -20.93
C PHE A 38 -16.00 23.12 -19.86
N GLY A 39 -17.25 23.01 -19.42
CA GLY A 39 -17.78 23.84 -18.36
C GLY A 39 -16.78 23.78 -17.21
N GLN A 40 -16.25 24.94 -16.83
CA GLN A 40 -15.35 25.02 -15.68
C GLN A 40 -16.15 24.52 -14.48
N ILE A 41 -15.85 23.30 -14.03
CA ILE A 41 -16.40 22.77 -12.79
C ILE A 41 -15.81 23.64 -11.70
N ALA A 42 -16.66 24.43 -11.04
CA ALA A 42 -16.22 25.26 -9.93
C ALA A 42 -15.58 24.35 -8.86
N PRO A 43 -14.43 24.73 -8.27
CA PRO A 43 -13.80 23.92 -7.24
C PRO A 43 -14.76 23.75 -6.06
N MET A 44 -14.84 22.53 -5.53
CA MET A 44 -15.68 22.27 -4.37
C MET A 44 -15.19 23.04 -3.14
N PRO A 45 -16.08 23.54 -2.28
CA PRO A 45 -15.69 24.10 -0.99
C PRO A 45 -14.87 23.10 -0.16
N ARG A 46 -13.82 23.59 0.51
CA ARG A 46 -12.89 22.74 1.28
C ARG A 46 -13.59 21.92 2.36
N ASP A 47 -14.59 22.48 3.02
CA ASP A 47 -15.39 21.81 4.05
C ASP A 47 -16.22 20.66 3.46
N GLN A 48 -16.76 20.83 2.24
CA GLN A 48 -17.44 19.76 1.52
C GLN A 48 -16.46 18.63 1.17
N VAL A 49 -15.27 18.95 0.64
CA VAL A 49 -14.23 17.96 0.34
C VAL A 49 -13.86 17.15 1.59
N MET A 50 -13.65 17.81 2.73
CA MET A 50 -13.30 17.15 3.98
C MET A 50 -14.43 16.26 4.51
N ARG A 51 -15.69 16.68 4.34
CA ARG A 51 -16.86 15.89 4.73
C ARG A 51 -17.00 14.63 3.90
N GLU A 52 -16.88 14.74 2.58
CA GLU A 52 -16.95 13.58 1.67
C GLU A 52 -15.81 12.59 1.91
N ARG A 53 -14.60 13.09 2.20
CA ARG A 53 -13.48 12.24 2.63
C ARG A 53 -13.80 11.47 3.90
N PHE A 54 -14.34 12.15 4.92
CA PHE A 54 -14.71 11.50 6.17
C PHE A 54 -15.82 10.47 5.98
N GLU A 55 -16.83 10.78 5.17
CA GLU A 55 -17.91 9.85 4.82
C GLU A 55 -17.37 8.60 4.10
N SER A 56 -16.44 8.77 3.16
CA SER A 56 -15.75 7.66 2.49
C SER A 56 -15.03 6.74 3.49
N LEU A 57 -14.39 7.29 4.52
CA LEU A 57 -13.75 6.49 5.57
C LEU A 57 -14.76 5.75 6.46
N GLU A 58 -15.90 6.36 6.80
CA GLU A 58 -16.96 5.67 7.54
C GLU A 58 -17.62 4.56 6.71
N ASN A 59 -17.66 4.69 5.38
CA ASN A 59 -18.19 3.66 4.50
C ASN A 59 -17.39 2.36 4.56
N ILE A 60 -16.06 2.42 4.78
CA ILE A 60 -15.19 1.23 4.96
C ILE A 60 -15.72 0.34 6.10
N ARG A 61 -16.33 0.92 7.14
CA ARG A 61 -16.90 0.17 8.27
C ARG A 61 -18.14 -0.64 7.90
N ARG A 62 -18.81 -0.27 6.82
CA ARG A 62 -20.05 -0.89 6.31
C ARG A 62 -19.79 -1.77 5.09
N GLU A 63 -18.59 -1.71 4.52
CA GLU A 63 -18.24 -2.52 3.37
C GLU A 63 -18.24 -4.02 3.71
N PRO A 64 -18.59 -4.89 2.73
CA PRO A 64 -18.41 -6.33 2.85
C PRO A 64 -16.95 -6.69 3.21
N ALA A 65 -16.77 -7.63 4.12
CA ALA A 65 -15.45 -8.04 4.61
C ALA A 65 -14.48 -8.42 3.48
N GLU A 66 -14.97 -9.07 2.42
CA GLU A 66 -14.16 -9.43 1.25
C GLU A 66 -13.53 -8.20 0.57
N LEU A 67 -14.28 -7.10 0.43
CA LEU A 67 -13.78 -5.86 -0.16
C LEU A 67 -12.74 -5.21 0.74
N VAL A 68 -12.94 -5.22 2.05
CA VAL A 68 -11.97 -4.68 3.02
C VAL A 68 -10.67 -5.49 3.00
N VAL A 69 -10.74 -6.83 2.93
CA VAL A 69 -9.55 -7.69 2.80
C VAL A 69 -8.80 -7.40 1.50
N LYS A 70 -9.52 -7.20 0.39
CA LYS A 70 -8.93 -6.81 -0.89
C LYS A 70 -8.26 -5.43 -0.81
N ALA A 71 -8.91 -4.45 -0.20
CA ALA A 71 -8.34 -3.11 0.02
C ALA A 71 -7.07 -3.20 0.87
N ARG A 72 -7.04 -4.05 1.90
CA ARG A 72 -5.83 -4.26 2.70
C ARG A 72 -4.67 -4.80 1.87
N ARG A 73 -4.91 -5.76 0.97
CA ARG A 73 -3.87 -6.26 0.04
C ARG A 73 -3.34 -5.13 -0.87
N GLN A 74 -4.21 -4.21 -1.32
CA GLN A 74 -3.79 -3.04 -2.10
C GLN A 74 -2.92 -2.08 -1.27
N CYS A 75 -3.28 -1.83 -0.01
CA CYS A 75 -2.48 -1.06 0.92
C CYS A 75 -1.10 -1.70 1.16
N ALA A 76 -1.04 -2.97 1.53
CA ALA A 76 0.20 -3.67 1.84
C ALA A 76 1.14 -3.83 0.62
N SER A 77 0.60 -3.81 -0.58
CA SER A 77 1.37 -3.85 -1.85
C SER A 77 1.80 -2.47 -2.35
N GLY A 78 1.39 -1.38 -1.70
CA GLY A 78 1.68 -0.01 -2.11
C GLY A 78 0.96 0.42 -3.41
N GLN A 79 -0.16 -0.24 -3.73
CA GLN A 79 -0.97 0.12 -4.90
C GLN A 79 -1.92 1.29 -4.64
N ASP A 80 -2.28 1.53 -3.36
CA ASP A 80 -3.29 2.50 -2.98
C ASP A 80 -2.92 3.96 -3.37
N PRO A 81 -1.70 4.47 -3.10
CA PRO A 81 -1.35 5.84 -3.52
C PRO A 81 -1.37 6.02 -5.04
N ARG A 82 -1.10 4.98 -5.82
CA ARG A 82 -1.22 5.03 -7.28
C ARG A 82 -2.67 5.10 -7.74
N ALA A 83 -3.59 4.45 -7.02
CA ALA A 83 -5.02 4.59 -7.27
C ALA A 83 -5.49 6.01 -6.92
N THR A 84 -5.16 6.50 -5.72
CA THR A 84 -5.49 7.86 -5.27
C THR A 84 -4.95 8.95 -6.19
N ALA A 85 -3.68 8.84 -6.62
CA ALA A 85 -3.09 9.78 -7.57
C ALA A 85 -3.81 9.78 -8.92
N ARG A 86 -4.19 8.61 -9.44
CA ARG A 86 -4.98 8.49 -10.67
C ARG A 86 -6.37 9.10 -10.53
N SER A 87 -7.07 8.83 -9.42
CA SER A 87 -8.38 9.43 -9.14
C SER A 87 -8.31 10.95 -9.09
N ARG A 88 -7.28 11.51 -8.42
CA ARG A 88 -7.05 12.95 -8.37
C ARG A 88 -6.72 13.56 -9.73
N ALA A 89 -5.91 12.87 -10.54
CA ALA A 89 -5.63 13.29 -11.91
C ALA A 89 -6.89 13.33 -12.81
N LEU A 90 -7.92 12.57 -12.45
CA LEU A 90 -9.24 12.55 -13.11
C LEU A 90 -10.25 13.53 -12.48
N GLY A 91 -9.83 14.38 -11.53
CA GLY A 91 -10.69 15.38 -10.89
C GLY A 91 -11.45 14.88 -9.65
N ALA A 92 -11.18 13.67 -9.14
CA ALA A 92 -11.78 13.18 -7.91
C ALA A 92 -11.07 13.73 -6.66
N GLU A 93 -11.22 15.04 -6.41
CA GLU A 93 -10.61 15.78 -5.30
C GLU A 93 -11.03 15.27 -3.91
N THR A 94 -12.17 14.58 -3.85
CA THR A 94 -12.79 14.04 -2.62
C THR A 94 -12.26 12.66 -2.23
N SER A 95 -11.34 12.08 -3.01
CA SER A 95 -10.65 10.85 -2.61
C SER A 95 -9.85 11.09 -1.32
N ALA A 96 -10.11 10.26 -0.32
CA ALA A 96 -9.34 10.25 0.93
C ALA A 96 -7.84 10.09 0.63
N ASP A 97 -7.00 10.59 1.54
CA ASP A 97 -5.57 10.31 1.48
C ASP A 97 -5.33 8.81 1.71
N SER A 98 -4.33 8.25 1.03
CA SER A 98 -4.03 6.81 1.05
C SER A 98 -3.76 6.31 2.46
N SER A 99 -3.08 7.14 3.26
CA SER A 99 -2.79 6.93 4.68
C SER A 99 -4.06 6.79 5.51
N ASP A 100 -5.03 7.70 5.37
CA ASP A 100 -6.30 7.65 6.08
C ASP A 100 -7.12 6.42 5.65
N HIS A 101 -7.19 6.16 4.33
CA HIS A 101 -7.89 5.00 3.76
C HIS A 101 -7.30 3.68 4.30
N CYS A 102 -5.99 3.49 4.18
CA CYS A 102 -5.32 2.28 4.63
C CYS A 102 -5.38 2.10 6.15
N ALA A 103 -5.30 3.18 6.94
CA ALA A 103 -5.46 3.09 8.38
C ALA A 103 -6.89 2.65 8.77
N ALA A 104 -7.92 3.17 8.10
CA ALA A 104 -9.31 2.76 8.30
C ALA A 104 -9.55 1.30 7.91
N VAL A 105 -9.01 0.86 6.77
CA VAL A 105 -9.04 -0.55 6.31
C VAL A 105 -8.37 -1.46 7.35
N LEU A 106 -7.17 -1.12 7.81
CA LEU A 106 -6.44 -1.91 8.80
C LEU A 106 -7.20 -2.02 10.13
N ALA A 107 -7.77 -0.92 10.62
CA ALA A 107 -8.58 -0.93 11.83
C ALA A 107 -9.85 -1.78 11.68
N ARG A 108 -10.49 -1.73 10.51
CA ARG A 108 -11.65 -2.58 10.22
C ARG A 108 -11.27 -4.06 10.19
N VAL A 109 -10.23 -4.44 9.46
CA VAL A 109 -9.72 -5.83 9.43
C VAL A 109 -9.33 -6.31 10.83
N ALA A 110 -8.75 -5.43 11.63
CA ALA A 110 -8.40 -5.71 13.02
C ALA A 110 -9.61 -5.99 13.89
N SER A 111 -10.66 -5.17 13.79
CA SER A 111 -11.91 -5.42 14.50
C SER A 111 -12.60 -6.71 14.08
N ASP A 112 -12.40 -7.15 12.84
CA ASP A 112 -12.95 -8.40 12.30
C ASP A 112 -12.07 -9.62 12.63
N GLY A 113 -10.92 -9.44 13.29
CA GLY A 113 -9.98 -10.52 13.62
C GLY A 113 -9.14 -11.02 12.43
N GLY A 114 -9.22 -10.38 11.27
CA GLY A 114 -8.59 -10.80 10.02
C GLY A 114 -7.12 -10.39 9.86
N LEU A 115 -6.43 -9.92 10.92
CA LEU A 115 -5.07 -9.37 10.79
C LEU A 115 -4.06 -10.36 10.23
N ILE A 116 -4.21 -11.66 10.52
CA ILE A 116 -3.26 -12.70 10.10
C ILE A 116 -3.46 -13.17 8.66
N GLU A 117 -4.64 -12.93 8.06
CA GLU A 117 -4.98 -13.49 6.74
C GLU A 117 -4.03 -13.05 5.63
N LEU A 118 -3.70 -11.76 5.57
CA LEU A 118 -2.71 -11.23 4.62
C LEU A 118 -1.37 -11.99 4.68
N TYR A 119 -0.87 -12.22 5.90
CA TYR A 119 0.40 -12.90 6.13
C TYR A 119 0.33 -14.38 5.76
N ARG A 120 -0.81 -15.03 6.06
CA ARG A 120 -1.07 -16.41 5.63
C ARG A 120 -1.03 -16.52 4.11
N ASP A 121 -1.76 -15.66 3.41
CA ASP A 121 -1.80 -15.65 1.95
C ASP A 121 -0.43 -15.44 1.33
N MET A 122 0.34 -14.48 1.87
CA MET A 122 1.70 -14.20 1.42
C MET A 122 2.61 -15.43 1.58
N VAL A 123 2.61 -16.06 2.76
CA VAL A 123 3.41 -17.26 3.02
C VAL A 123 3.03 -18.39 2.07
N MET A 124 1.72 -18.64 1.88
CA MET A 124 1.24 -19.68 0.99
C MET A 124 1.62 -19.41 -0.47
N SER A 125 1.46 -18.16 -0.95
CA SER A 125 1.82 -17.78 -2.33
C SER A 125 3.31 -17.95 -2.65
N LEU A 126 4.16 -17.93 -1.62
CA LEU A 126 5.62 -18.07 -1.73
C LEU A 126 6.11 -19.48 -1.39
N ASN A 127 5.20 -20.45 -1.23
CA ASN A 127 5.50 -21.82 -0.80
C ASN A 127 6.30 -21.89 0.52
N GLY A 128 6.03 -20.95 1.43
CA GLY A 128 6.58 -20.96 2.78
C GLY A 128 5.94 -22.02 3.68
N SER A 129 6.35 -22.05 4.94
CA SER A 129 5.79 -22.92 5.98
C SER A 129 4.65 -22.20 6.71
N ALA A 130 3.53 -22.89 6.90
CA ALA A 130 2.44 -22.39 7.74
C ALA A 130 2.89 -22.21 9.21
N ALA A 131 3.92 -22.94 9.65
CA ALA A 131 4.51 -22.78 10.97
C ALA A 131 5.22 -21.43 11.07
N GLY A 132 4.62 -20.48 11.81
CA GLY A 132 5.17 -19.14 12.02
C GLY A 132 4.38 -17.99 11.40
N VAL A 133 3.29 -18.26 10.67
CA VAL A 133 2.43 -17.24 10.06
C VAL A 133 1.94 -16.21 11.10
N GLU A 134 1.51 -16.67 12.27
CA GLU A 134 1.01 -15.79 13.34
C GLU A 134 2.08 -14.86 13.91
N SER A 135 3.34 -15.30 13.91
CA SER A 135 4.48 -14.51 14.37
C SER A 135 5.10 -13.63 13.27
N LEU A 136 4.65 -13.75 12.02
CA LEU A 136 5.29 -13.09 10.88
C LEU A 136 5.30 -11.55 10.98
N PRO A 137 4.24 -10.86 11.44
CA PRO A 137 4.28 -9.41 11.64
C PRO A 137 5.38 -8.98 12.62
N ALA A 138 5.56 -9.73 13.71
CA ALA A 138 6.62 -9.48 14.69
C ALA A 138 8.01 -9.79 14.12
N ALA A 139 8.13 -10.86 13.32
CA ALA A 139 9.37 -11.21 12.63
C ALA A 139 9.79 -10.14 11.61
N ILE A 140 8.83 -9.54 10.88
CA ILE A 140 9.07 -8.37 10.03
C ILE A 140 9.62 -7.22 10.87
N GLY A 141 8.99 -6.91 12.01
CA GLY A 141 9.48 -5.89 12.95
C GLY A 141 10.93 -6.14 13.38
N ALA A 142 11.25 -7.36 13.80
CA ALA A 142 12.61 -7.72 14.20
C ALA A 142 13.63 -7.65 13.05
N ALA A 143 13.18 -7.90 11.81
CA ALA A 143 14.02 -7.80 10.62
C ALA A 143 14.33 -6.34 10.27
N VAL A 144 13.32 -5.48 10.15
CA VAL A 144 13.48 -4.08 9.70
C VAL A 144 14.25 -3.19 10.67
N MET A 145 14.36 -3.60 11.95
CA MET A 145 15.20 -2.91 12.93
C MET A 145 16.69 -3.22 12.76
N LYS A 146 17.05 -4.20 11.92
CA LYS A 146 18.45 -4.51 11.59
C LYS A 146 18.84 -3.78 10.31
N PRO A 147 19.93 -2.98 10.31
CA PRO A 147 20.39 -2.28 9.12
C PRO A 147 20.60 -3.23 7.94
N GLY A 148 20.05 -2.87 6.77
CA GLY A 148 20.22 -3.61 5.53
C GLY A 148 19.39 -4.89 5.39
N VAL A 149 18.57 -5.24 6.38
CA VAL A 149 17.69 -6.41 6.30
C VAL A 149 16.32 -6.01 5.75
N ASN A 150 16.02 -6.46 4.53
CA ASN A 150 14.75 -6.24 3.85
C ASN A 150 14.04 -7.55 3.49
N GLN A 151 14.40 -8.64 4.15
CA GLN A 151 13.79 -9.95 3.96
C GLN A 151 13.48 -10.60 5.31
N VAL A 152 12.38 -11.34 5.34
CA VAL A 152 11.95 -12.13 6.51
C VAL A 152 11.84 -13.60 6.11
N PRO A 153 12.45 -14.54 6.85
CA PRO A 153 12.31 -15.95 6.56
C PRO A 153 10.85 -16.40 6.78
N ILE A 154 10.34 -17.20 5.85
CA ILE A 154 8.96 -17.72 5.89
C ILE A 154 8.92 -19.26 5.90
N GLY A 155 10.04 -19.92 6.23
CA GLY A 155 10.18 -21.39 6.21
C GLY A 155 10.48 -21.95 4.82
N ASN A 156 10.68 -23.27 4.72
CA ASN A 156 11.00 -23.99 3.46
C ASN A 156 12.17 -23.38 2.67
N GLN A 157 13.18 -22.81 3.36
CA GLN A 157 14.30 -22.09 2.75
C GLN A 157 13.86 -20.90 1.87
N ARG A 158 12.70 -20.32 2.16
CA ARG A 158 12.14 -19.13 1.49
C ARG A 158 12.19 -17.92 2.42
N ALA A 159 12.25 -16.75 1.79
CA ALA A 159 12.12 -15.47 2.45
C ALA A 159 11.16 -14.58 1.65
N ALA A 160 10.39 -13.75 2.35
CA ALA A 160 9.57 -12.71 1.76
C ALA A 160 10.33 -11.38 1.78
N VAL A 161 10.23 -10.60 0.69
CA VAL A 161 10.77 -9.24 0.63
C VAL A 161 9.84 -8.30 1.41
N ILE A 162 10.42 -7.45 2.25
CA ILE A 162 9.71 -6.47 3.06
C ILE A 162 9.69 -5.14 2.31
N SER A 163 8.53 -4.76 1.78
CA SER A 163 8.30 -3.41 1.27
C SER A 163 8.03 -2.43 2.43
N SER A 164 8.17 -1.13 2.19
CA SER A 164 7.81 -0.10 3.18
C SER A 164 6.32 -0.12 3.54
N ALA A 165 5.44 -0.38 2.56
CA ALA A 165 4.01 -0.58 2.81
C ALA A 165 3.72 -1.81 3.67
N LEU A 166 4.39 -2.94 3.42
CA LEU A 166 4.26 -4.16 4.23
C LEU A 166 4.82 -3.97 5.65
N ALA A 167 5.93 -3.22 5.80
CA ALA A 167 6.47 -2.88 7.11
C ALA A 167 5.46 -2.06 7.93
N LEU A 168 4.78 -1.08 7.31
CA LEU A 168 3.71 -0.31 7.93
C LEU A 168 2.54 -1.19 8.37
N ASP A 169 2.03 -2.09 7.52
CA ASP A 169 0.98 -3.05 7.89
C ASP A 169 1.41 -3.93 9.08
N ALA A 170 2.66 -4.41 9.08
CA ALA A 170 3.21 -5.25 10.15
C ALA A 170 3.29 -4.51 11.48
N GLY A 171 3.74 -3.26 11.46
CA GLY A 171 3.74 -2.40 12.64
C GLY A 171 2.34 -2.25 13.24
N PHE A 172 1.36 -1.92 12.39
CA PHE A 172 -0.03 -1.78 12.80
C PHE A 172 -0.56 -3.07 13.42
N SER A 173 -0.36 -4.19 12.72
CA SER A 173 -0.85 -5.50 13.14
C SER A 173 -0.31 -5.88 14.51
N VAL A 174 0.99 -5.71 14.73
CA VAL A 174 1.64 -6.01 16.02
C VAL A 174 1.09 -5.13 17.14
N ALA A 175 1.05 -3.80 16.96
CA ALA A 175 0.55 -2.89 17.99
C ALA A 175 -0.91 -3.19 18.36
N TYR A 176 -1.74 -3.49 17.35
CA TYR A 176 -3.15 -3.80 17.58
C TYR A 176 -3.32 -5.11 18.36
N GLN A 177 -2.66 -6.18 17.92
CA GLN A 177 -2.73 -7.50 18.56
C GLN A 177 -2.18 -7.49 19.99
N GLN A 178 -1.17 -6.66 20.27
CA GLN A 178 -0.59 -6.50 21.61
C GLN A 178 -1.44 -5.59 22.52
N GLY A 179 -2.51 -4.97 22.00
CA GLY A 179 -3.30 -4.02 22.77
C GLY A 179 -2.48 -2.81 23.22
N GLN A 180 -1.58 -2.33 22.35
CA GLN A 180 -0.61 -1.30 22.72
C GLN A 180 -1.32 -0.01 23.16
N LYS A 181 -0.88 0.53 24.29
CA LYS A 181 -1.40 1.80 24.84
C LYS A 181 -0.69 2.99 24.22
N MET A 182 -1.44 4.07 23.99
CA MET A 182 -0.90 5.37 23.63
C MET A 182 -0.05 5.94 24.77
N THR A 183 1.06 6.60 24.41
CA THR A 183 1.88 7.36 25.36
C THR A 183 1.98 8.82 24.92
N PRO A 184 2.22 9.78 25.84
CA PRO A 184 2.41 11.18 25.48
C PRO A 184 3.59 11.45 24.54
N ALA A 185 4.54 10.51 24.44
CA ALA A 185 5.70 10.62 23.57
C ALA A 185 5.43 10.18 22.11
N MET A 186 4.26 9.60 21.81
CA MET A 186 3.92 9.18 20.45
C MET A 186 3.64 10.40 19.55
N PRO A 187 4.08 10.38 18.28
CA PRO A 187 3.83 11.47 17.35
C PRO A 187 2.34 11.76 17.14
N ASP A 188 2.04 13.01 16.82
CA ASP A 188 0.71 13.44 16.41
C ASP A 188 0.32 12.87 15.04
N LEU A 189 -0.98 12.88 14.71
CA LEU A 189 -1.50 12.25 13.50
C LEU A 189 -1.01 12.93 12.22
N SER A 190 -0.83 14.25 12.24
CA SER A 190 -0.41 15.02 11.06
C SER A 190 1.01 14.65 10.64
N SER A 191 1.92 14.48 11.63
CA SER A 191 3.29 14.02 11.41
C SER A 191 3.33 12.59 10.86
N LEU A 192 2.50 11.69 11.40
CA LEU A 192 2.43 10.29 10.96
C LEU A 192 1.89 10.16 9.54
N LYS A 193 0.95 11.02 9.15
CA LYS A 193 0.30 10.98 7.83
C LYS A 193 1.30 11.14 6.70
N ALA A 194 2.18 12.13 6.79
CA ALA A 194 3.19 12.38 5.76
C ALA A 194 4.18 11.20 5.61
N ILE A 195 4.52 10.54 6.71
CA ILE A 195 5.41 9.36 6.69
C ILE A 195 4.66 8.16 6.08
N ALA A 196 3.41 7.93 6.50
CA ALA A 196 2.59 6.84 5.99
C ALA A 196 2.36 6.94 4.48
N GLU A 197 2.11 8.13 3.93
CA GLU A 197 1.99 8.33 2.48
C GLU A 197 3.26 7.91 1.73
N ARG A 198 4.45 8.26 2.24
CA ARG A 198 5.72 7.84 1.62
C ARG A 198 5.94 6.34 1.72
N CYS A 199 5.57 5.73 2.85
CA CYS A 199 5.65 4.27 3.05
C CYS A 199 4.72 3.51 2.10
N LEU A 200 3.45 3.91 2.04
CA LEU A 200 2.47 3.33 1.12
C LEU A 200 2.86 3.58 -0.34
N GLY A 201 3.47 4.73 -0.62
CA GLY A 201 3.94 5.09 -1.97
C GLY A 201 5.24 4.41 -2.38
N LEU A 202 5.81 3.56 -1.52
CA LEU A 202 7.10 2.89 -1.70
C LEU A 202 8.29 3.87 -1.89
N ALA A 203 8.12 5.12 -1.48
CA ALA A 203 9.14 6.17 -1.57
C ALA A 203 10.02 6.24 -0.33
N GLU A 204 9.52 5.76 0.82
CA GLU A 204 10.30 5.67 2.05
C GLU A 204 11.19 4.41 2.05
N GLN A 205 12.48 4.60 2.30
CA GLN A 205 13.48 3.52 2.30
C GLN A 205 13.77 3.02 3.72
N ASP A 206 13.49 3.83 4.73
CA ASP A 206 13.62 3.42 6.13
C ASP A 206 12.42 2.52 6.53
N LEU A 207 12.62 1.21 6.40
CA LEU A 207 11.61 0.22 6.76
C LEU A 207 11.27 0.24 8.26
N GLY A 208 12.23 0.60 9.12
CA GLY A 208 12.02 0.76 10.56
C GLY A 208 11.12 1.94 10.88
N LEU A 209 11.29 3.06 10.16
CA LEU A 209 10.40 4.21 10.22
C LEU A 209 8.97 3.86 9.77
N CYS A 210 8.83 3.10 8.68
CA CYS A 210 7.50 2.66 8.22
C CYS A 210 6.82 1.71 9.22
N TYR A 211 7.57 0.76 9.77
CA TYR A 211 7.08 -0.13 10.81
C TYR A 211 6.64 0.63 12.07
N SER A 212 7.48 1.52 12.59
CA SER A 212 7.14 2.32 13.78
C SER A 212 5.95 3.25 13.53
N THR A 213 5.82 3.81 12.32
CA THR A 213 4.64 4.58 11.92
C THR A 213 3.38 3.73 11.99
N GLY A 214 3.39 2.54 11.38
CA GLY A 214 2.29 1.58 11.47
C GLY A 214 1.96 1.20 12.91
N TYR A 215 2.98 0.97 13.74
CA TYR A 215 2.84 0.64 15.16
C TYR A 215 2.09 1.75 15.93
N VAL A 216 2.38 3.01 15.66
CA VAL A 216 1.64 4.12 16.28
C VAL A 216 0.19 4.17 15.79
N TYR A 217 -0.09 3.93 14.49
CA TYR A 217 -1.48 3.81 14.00
C TYR A 217 -2.23 2.66 14.69
N GLY A 218 -1.61 1.49 14.86
CA GLY A 218 -2.21 0.36 15.54
C GLY A 218 -2.52 0.66 17.00
N ALA A 219 -1.59 1.32 17.72
CA ALA A 219 -1.83 1.79 19.09
C ALA A 219 -3.02 2.77 19.15
N ARG A 220 -3.08 3.76 18.24
CA ARG A 220 -4.23 4.68 18.17
C ARG A 220 -5.55 3.96 17.97
N ALA A 221 -5.57 2.96 17.06
CA ALA A 221 -6.76 2.18 16.74
C ALA A 221 -7.28 1.39 17.94
N VAL A 222 -6.40 0.73 18.70
CA VAL A 222 -6.77 0.01 19.95
C VAL A 222 -7.43 0.95 20.96
N ASN A 223 -6.95 2.19 21.05
CA ASN A 223 -7.44 3.18 22.01
C ASN A 223 -8.68 3.95 21.50
N GLY A 224 -9.28 3.51 20.39
CA GLY A 224 -10.48 4.16 19.81
C GLY A 224 -10.23 5.59 19.32
N GLN A 225 -8.97 5.97 19.10
CA GLN A 225 -8.62 7.29 18.60
C GLN A 225 -8.92 7.37 17.10
N ALA A 226 -9.33 8.56 16.65
CA ALA A 226 -9.53 8.79 15.23
C ALA A 226 -8.21 8.57 14.47
N LEU A 227 -8.30 7.80 13.39
CA LEU A 227 -7.17 7.51 12.49
C LEU A 227 -7.13 8.48 11.30
N ALA A 228 -8.12 9.37 11.22
CA ALA A 228 -8.19 10.49 10.31
C ALA A 228 -8.57 11.75 11.10
N GLU A 229 -8.08 12.90 10.65
CA GLU A 229 -8.46 14.18 11.24
C GLU A 229 -9.95 14.44 10.99
N ARG A 230 -10.71 14.72 12.06
CA ARG A 230 -12.09 15.17 11.90
C ARG A 230 -12.09 16.59 11.32
N PRO A 231 -12.98 16.90 10.38
CA PRO A 231 -13.20 18.28 9.96
C PRO A 231 -13.52 19.14 11.19
N GLN A 232 -12.78 20.24 11.39
CA GLN A 232 -13.17 21.25 12.36
C GLN A 232 -14.36 22.04 11.78
N PRO A 233 -15.40 22.34 12.57
CA PRO A 233 -16.56 23.11 12.12
C PRO A 233 -16.19 24.55 11.76
#